data_AF-A0A6G6YGE1-F1
#
_entry.id   AF-A0A6G6YGE1-F1
#
_cell.length_a   1.000
_cell.length_b   1.000
_cell.length_c   1.000
_cell.angle_alpha   90.00
_cell.angle_beta   90.00
_cell.angle_gamma   90.00
#
_symmetry.space_group_name_H-M   'P 1'
#
loop_
_entity.id
_entity.type
_entity.pdbx_description
1 polymer ?
#
loop_
_entity_poly.entity_id
_entity_poly.type
_entity_poly.pdbx_seq_one_letter_code
_entity_poly.pdbx_strand_id
1 'polypeptide(L)'
;MDKQIRKLKKLVDQHLGQSKLDLENNFGKACQDSDAEVWFYRHYHWGIFKDEIAFFFEEDKVIDIALTEYIFWIEYKNIFYYKGENPEYKVMNLL
;
A
#
# COMPACT_ATOMS: atom_id res chain seq x y z
N MET A 1 -17.20 5.19 4.93
CA MET A 1 -15.80 4.70 4.94
C MET A 1 -15.02 5.49 3.91
N ASP A 2 -13.91 6.10 4.32
CA ASP A 2 -13.02 6.91 3.48
C ASP A 2 -12.61 6.16 2.18
N LYS A 3 -12.47 6.88 1.06
CA LYS A 3 -12.19 6.27 -0.26
C LYS A 3 -10.88 5.47 -0.24
N GLN A 4 -9.89 5.94 0.50
CA GLN A 4 -8.57 5.33 0.53
C GLN A 4 -8.53 4.16 1.51
N ILE A 5 -9.30 4.23 2.61
CA ILE A 5 -9.57 3.03 3.44
C ILE A 5 -10.27 1.95 2.61
N ARG A 6 -11.25 2.30 1.75
CA ARG A 6 -11.89 1.34 0.83
C ARG A 6 -10.90 0.76 -0.18
N LYS A 7 -9.96 1.57 -0.66
CA LYS A 7 -8.90 1.13 -1.58
C LYS A 7 -7.97 0.14 -0.88
N LEU A 8 -7.47 0.49 0.30
CA LEU A 8 -6.62 -0.38 1.10
C LEU A 8 -7.31 -1.69 1.46
N LYS A 9 -8.57 -1.64 1.89
CA LYS A 9 -9.37 -2.85 2.15
C LYS A 9 -9.39 -3.80 0.95
N LYS A 10 -9.62 -3.28 -0.26
CA LYS A 10 -9.61 -4.12 -1.48
C LYS A 10 -8.23 -4.74 -1.72
N LEU A 11 -7.16 -3.96 -1.53
CA LEU A 11 -5.80 -4.47 -1.69
C LEU A 11 -5.53 -5.61 -0.70
N VAL A 12 -5.90 -5.43 0.56
CA VAL A 12 -5.78 -6.46 1.61
C VAL A 12 -6.59 -7.71 1.27
N ASP A 13 -7.87 -7.53 0.93
CA ASP A 13 -8.77 -8.65 0.57
C ASP A 13 -8.24 -9.45 -0.63
N GLN A 14 -7.54 -8.81 -1.56
CA GLN A 14 -7.07 -9.42 -2.80
C GLN A 14 -5.66 -10.01 -2.72
N HIS A 15 -4.75 -9.34 -2.00
CA HIS A 15 -3.31 -9.59 -2.12
C HIS A 15 -2.65 -10.09 -0.84
N LEU A 16 -3.33 -10.05 0.31
CA LEU A 16 -2.76 -10.59 1.54
C LEU A 16 -2.47 -12.10 1.38
N GLY A 17 -1.25 -12.51 1.70
CA GLY A 17 -0.76 -13.88 1.56
C GLY A 17 -0.37 -14.30 0.14
N GLN A 18 -0.51 -13.43 -0.88
CA GLN A 18 -0.01 -13.72 -2.23
C GLN A 18 1.51 -13.77 -2.27
N SER A 19 2.04 -14.56 -3.20
CA SER A 19 3.49 -14.62 -3.45
C SER A 19 3.99 -13.34 -4.14
N LYS A 20 5.30 -13.08 -4.08
CA LYS A 20 5.91 -12.01 -4.88
C LYS A 20 5.68 -12.19 -6.37
N LEU A 21 5.72 -13.43 -6.86
CA LEU A 21 5.48 -13.76 -8.26
C LEU A 21 4.05 -13.41 -8.69
N ASP A 22 3.05 -13.77 -7.87
CA ASP A 22 1.65 -13.43 -8.15
C ASP A 22 1.43 -11.92 -8.14
N LEU A 23 2.09 -11.22 -7.22
CA LEU A 23 1.99 -9.77 -7.15
C LEU A 23 2.64 -9.09 -8.36
N GLU A 24 3.83 -9.53 -8.79
CA GLU A 24 4.50 -9.03 -9.99
C GLU A 24 3.69 -9.33 -11.26
N ASN A 25 3.01 -10.48 -11.34
CA ASN A 25 2.10 -10.78 -12.45
C ASN A 25 0.89 -9.81 -12.50
N ASN A 26 0.41 -9.35 -11.34
CA ASN A 26 -0.75 -8.46 -11.23
C ASN A 26 -0.40 -6.99 -11.40
N PHE A 27 0.74 -6.53 -10.87
CA PHE A 27 1.14 -5.12 -10.85
C PHE A 27 2.30 -4.77 -11.79
N GLY A 28 2.99 -5.77 -12.33
CA GLY A 28 4.26 -5.58 -13.01
C GLY A 28 5.41 -5.38 -12.02
N LYS A 29 6.52 -4.82 -12.53
CA LYS A 29 7.74 -4.62 -11.74
C LYS A 29 7.57 -3.50 -10.71
N ALA A 30 7.98 -3.77 -9.47
CA ALA A 30 8.01 -2.80 -8.39
C ALA A 30 8.96 -1.61 -8.66
N CYS A 31 8.80 -0.52 -7.90
CA CYS A 31 9.67 0.65 -8.00
C CYS A 31 11.13 0.31 -7.66
N GLN A 32 12.07 1.11 -8.18
CA GLN A 32 13.52 0.86 -8.03
C GLN A 32 14.03 0.94 -6.59
N ASP A 33 13.32 1.64 -5.72
CA ASP A 33 13.57 1.79 -4.29
C ASP A 33 12.92 0.69 -3.45
N SER A 34 12.36 -0.33 -4.09
CA SER A 34 11.91 -1.56 -3.43
C SER A 34 13.08 -2.46 -3.05
N ASP A 35 12.91 -3.27 -2.01
CA ASP A 35 13.92 -4.22 -1.55
C ASP A 35 13.36 -5.65 -1.38
N ALA A 36 14.03 -6.49 -0.59
CA ALA A 36 13.62 -7.87 -0.35
C ALA A 36 12.41 -7.98 0.60
N GLU A 37 12.11 -6.98 1.41
CA GLU A 37 11.09 -7.01 2.46
C GLU A 37 9.91 -6.09 2.14
N VAL A 38 10.12 -5.06 1.31
CA VAL A 38 9.06 -4.12 0.92
C VAL A 38 9.11 -3.73 -0.55
N TRP A 39 7.96 -3.83 -1.22
CA TRP A 39 7.79 -3.38 -2.61
C TRP A 39 6.84 -2.20 -2.70
N PHE A 40 7.25 -1.19 -3.47
CA PHE A 40 6.48 0.03 -3.67
C PHE A 40 5.87 0.09 -5.07
N TYR A 41 4.61 0.52 -5.15
CA TYR A 41 3.90 0.81 -6.39
C TYR A 41 3.27 2.20 -6.32
N ARG A 42 3.57 3.04 -7.31
CA ARG A 42 3.16 4.46 -7.33
C ARG A 42 2.15 4.71 -8.45
N HIS A 43 1.06 5.37 -8.11
CA HIS A 43 0.04 5.80 -9.06
C HIS A 43 -0.16 7.32 -8.97
N TYR A 44 0.07 8.02 -10.09
CA TYR A 44 -0.13 9.46 -10.20
C TYR A 44 -1.56 9.79 -10.62
N HIS A 45 -2.17 10.77 -9.97
CA HIS A 45 -3.48 11.32 -10.33
C HIS A 45 -3.36 12.82 -10.55
N TRP A 46 -3.91 13.29 -11.67
CA TRP A 46 -4.05 14.72 -12.01
C TRP A 46 -2.74 15.53 -11.87
N GLY A 47 -1.59 14.89 -12.06
CA GLY A 47 -0.26 15.51 -12.08
C GLY A 47 0.35 15.89 -10.72
N ILE A 48 -0.46 16.11 -9.68
CA ILE A 48 0.00 16.59 -8.37
C ILE A 48 -0.30 15.65 -7.20
N PHE A 49 -1.21 14.69 -7.39
CA PHE A 49 -1.55 13.68 -6.40
C PHE A 49 -0.82 12.38 -6.74
N LYS A 50 -0.33 11.69 -5.72
CA LYS A 50 0.31 10.38 -5.88
C LYS A 50 -0.14 9.47 -4.74
N ASP A 51 -0.62 8.29 -5.08
CA ASP A 51 -0.79 7.20 -4.13
C ASP A 51 0.43 6.27 -4.23
N GLU A 52 0.97 5.85 -3.09
CA GLU A 52 1.99 4.82 -3.00
C GLU A 52 1.45 3.65 -2.18
N ILE A 53 1.54 2.46 -2.75
CA ILE A 53 1.18 1.21 -2.09
C ILE A 53 2.49 0.53 -1.69
N ALA A 54 2.63 0.22 -0.40
CA ALA A 54 3.73 -0.59 0.10
C ALA A 54 3.20 -1.98 0.43
N PHE A 55 3.76 -3.02 -0.20
CA PHE A 55 3.53 -4.41 0.16
C PHE A 55 4.71 -4.92 0.98
N PHE A 56 4.45 -5.40 2.19
CA PHE A 56 5.46 -5.97 3.07
C PHE A 56 5.46 -7.49 2.93
N PHE A 57 6.65 -8.09 2.91
CA PHE A 57 6.84 -9.51 2.67
C PHE A 57 7.56 -10.22 3.82
N GLU A 58 7.14 -11.44 4.08
CA GLU A 58 7.87 -12.43 4.88
C GLU A 58 7.77 -13.78 4.17
N GLU A 59 8.88 -14.50 4.06
CA GLU A 59 8.93 -15.82 3.38
C GLU A 59 8.25 -15.82 1.98
N ASP A 60 8.52 -14.78 1.18
CA ASP A 60 7.97 -14.57 -0.17
C ASP A 60 6.46 -14.25 -0.24
N LYS A 61 5.80 -14.04 0.89
CA LYS A 61 4.36 -13.76 0.95
C LYS A 61 4.06 -12.36 1.47
N VAL A 62 3.01 -11.73 0.95
CA VAL A 62 2.51 -10.46 1.45
C VAL A 62 1.94 -10.65 2.86
N ILE A 63 2.56 -10.03 3.86
CA ILE A 63 2.11 -10.05 5.26
C ILE A 63 1.33 -8.80 5.66
N ASP A 64 1.60 -7.67 5.00
CA ASP A 64 0.93 -6.40 5.29
C ASP A 64 0.94 -5.49 4.06
N ILE A 65 0.04 -4.50 4.06
CA ILE A 65 -0.12 -3.52 3.00
C ILE A 65 -0.37 -2.16 3.64
N ALA A 66 0.41 -1.16 3.22
CA ALA A 66 0.18 0.24 3.57
C ALA A 66 -0.14 1.08 2.33
N LEU A 67 -0.86 2.18 2.55
CA LEU A 67 -1.20 3.15 1.52
C LEU A 67 -0.82 4.56 2.00
N THR A 68 0.03 5.22 1.22
CA THR A 68 0.45 6.61 1.46
C THR A 68 -0.09 7.51 0.38
N GLU A 69 -0.68 8.63 0.79
CA GLU A 69 -1.14 9.70 -0.09
C GLU A 69 -0.14 10.86 -0.06
N TYR A 70 0.22 11.34 -1.25
CA TYR A 70 1.08 12.50 -1.45
C TYR A 70 0.31 13.60 -2.18
N ILE A 71 0.56 14.85 -1.78
CA ILE A 71 0.09 16.06 -2.47
C ILE A 71 1.31 16.94 -2.70
N PHE A 72 1.54 17.39 -3.95
CA PHE A 72 2.74 18.15 -4.32
C PHE A 72 4.05 17.47 -3.84
N TRP A 73 4.13 16.14 -3.95
CA TRP A 73 5.28 15.31 -3.53
C TRP A 73 5.50 15.22 -2.01
N ILE A 74 4.64 15.84 -1.20
CA ILE A 74 4.73 15.79 0.25
C ILE A 74 3.80 14.71 0.78
N GLU A 75 4.28 13.90 1.72
CA GLU A 75 3.47 12.91 2.42
C GLU A 75 2.38 13.59 3.23
N TYR A 76 1.13 13.34 2.84
CA TYR A 76 -0.04 13.95 3.45
C TYR A 76 -0.66 13.01 4.49
N LYS A 77 -0.78 11.73 4.13
CA LYS A 77 -1.51 10.74 4.95
C LYS A 77 -0.98 9.34 4.73
N ASN A 78 -0.82 8.60 5.82
CA ASN A 78 -0.54 7.17 5.81
C ASN A 78 -1.74 6.40 6.35
N ILE A 79 -2.05 5.28 5.71
CA ILE A 79 -3.12 4.37 6.11
C ILE A 79 -2.50 2.98 6.25
N PHE A 80 -2.63 2.42 7.45
CA PHE A 80 -2.14 1.09 7.79
C PHE A 80 -3.33 0.18 8.09
N TYR A 81 -3.19 -1.10 7.74
CA TYR A 81 -4.14 -2.14 8.08
C TYR A 81 -3.60 -2.95 9.27
N TYR A 82 -4.40 -3.07 10.33
CA TYR A 82 -4.08 -3.85 11.51
C TYR A 82 -5.12 -4.96 11.69
N LYS A 83 -4.78 -6.16 11.24
CA LYS A 83 -5.66 -7.32 11.30
C LYS A 83 -6.05 -7.63 12.75
N GLY A 84 -7.35 -7.57 13.04
CA GLY A 84 -7.90 -7.92 14.36
C GLY A 84 -7.94 -6.77 15.38
N GLU A 85 -7.53 -5.56 15.00
CA GLU A 85 -7.73 -4.36 15.83
C GLU A 85 -9.10 -3.72 15.60
N ASN A 86 -9.56 -2.90 16.54
CA ASN A 86 -10.74 -2.06 16.38
C ASN A 86 -10.38 -0.59 16.70
N PRO A 87 -10.26 0.29 15.68
CA PRO A 87 -10.51 0.06 14.26
C PRO A 87 -9.39 -0.73 13.56
N GLU A 88 -9.73 -1.56 12.57
CA GLU A 88 -8.76 -2.33 11.76
C GLU A 88 -7.84 -1.46 10.89
N TYR A 89 -8.06 -0.15 10.88
CA TYR A 89 -7.32 0.80 10.05
C TYR A 89 -6.86 1.97 10.90
N LYS A 90 -5.57 2.26 10.82
CA LYS A 90 -4.98 3.43 11.45
C LYS A 90 -4.64 4.46 10.39
N VAL A 91 -5.22 5.64 10.53
CA VAL A 91 -4.91 6.79 9.69
C VAL A 91 -3.95 7.70 10.46
N MET A 92 -2.81 7.98 9.86
CA MET A 92 -1.83 8.94 10.38
C MET A 92 -1.76 10.12 9.41
N ASN A 93 -2.30 11.26 9.83
CA ASN A 93 -2.14 12.51 9.08
C ASN A 93 -0.78 13.10 9.44
N LEU A 94 0.02 13.43 8.43
CA LEU A 94 1.36 13.99 8.62
C LEU A 94 1.36 15.51 8.48
N LEU A 95 0.42 16.05 7.69
CA LEU A 95 0.16 17.47 7.47
C LEU A 95 -1.34 17.77 7.47
#